data_AF-A0A950S2N2-F1
#
_entry.id   AF-A0A950S2N2-F1
#
_cell.length_a   1.000
_cell.length_b   1.000
_cell.length_c   1.000
_cell.angle_alpha   90.00
_cell.angle_beta   90.00
_cell.angle_gamma   90.00
#
_symmetry.space_group_name_H-M   'P 1'
#
loop_
_entity.id
_entity.type
_entity.pdbx_description
1 polymer ?
#
loop_
_entity_poly.entity_id
_entity_poly.type
_entity_poly.pdbx_seq_one_letter_code
_entity_poly.pdbx_strand_id
1 'polypeptide(L)'
;MLTGMGLALGIDYALFVISRYREERGRGRLPDESIVATGATASRAVLFSGSAFVIAMFGLLLVPSTIFRSLAAGAILVGVTSLAVALTLL
;
A
#
# COMPACT_ATOMS: atom_id res chain seq x y z
N MET A 1 -6.30 -16.49 5.28
CA MET A 1 -4.94 -15.94 5.07
C MET A 1 -4.98 -14.67 4.25
N LEU A 2 -5.52 -14.68 3.03
CA LEU A 2 -5.59 -13.51 2.14
C LEU A 2 -6.28 -12.28 2.77
N THR A 3 -7.38 -12.47 3.50
CA THR A 3 -8.09 -11.41 4.21
C THR A 3 -7.23 -10.74 5.29
N GLY A 4 -6.49 -11.53 6.06
CA GLY A 4 -5.57 -11.01 7.08
C GLY A 4 -4.40 -10.23 6.47
N MET A 5 -3.85 -10.71 5.34
CA MET A 5 -2.81 -9.97 4.60
C MET A 5 -3.35 -8.64 4.07
N GLY A 6 -4.56 -8.62 3.52
CA GLY A 6 -5.17 -7.39 3.01
C GLY A 6 -5.46 -6.36 4.09
N LEU A 7 -5.96 -6.81 5.24
CA LEU A 7 -6.13 -5.95 6.41
C LEU A 7 -4.80 -5.38 6.89
N ALA A 8 -3.76 -6.21 7.01
CA ALA A 8 -2.44 -5.74 7.43
C ALA A 8 -1.87 -4.68 6.47
N LEU A 9 -1.86 -4.97 5.17
CA LEU A 9 -1.40 -4.03 4.13
C LEU A 9 -2.20 -2.71 4.14
N GLY A 10 -3.53 -2.80 4.22
CA GLY A 10 -4.39 -1.63 4.22
C GLY A 10 -4.17 -0.76 5.46
N ILE A 11 -4.07 -1.37 6.64
CA ILE A 11 -3.83 -0.65 7.90
C ILE A 11 -2.44 0.01 7.88
N ASP A 12 -1.40 -0.70 7.45
CA ASP A 12 -0.04 -0.15 7.41
C ASP A 12 0.06 1.05 6.48
N TYR A 13 -0.56 0.98 5.29
CA TYR A 13 -0.59 2.11 4.36
C TYR A 13 -1.41 3.28 4.90
N ALA A 14 -2.58 3.03 5.50
CA ALA A 14 -3.40 4.07 6.12
C ALA A 14 -2.66 4.77 7.26
N LEU A 15 -2.06 4.01 8.18
CA LEU A 15 -1.31 4.55 9.30
C LEU A 15 -0.09 5.35 8.82
N PHE A 16 0.60 4.89 7.79
CA PHE A 16 1.74 5.61 7.22
C PHE A 16 1.33 6.96 6.62
N VAL A 17 0.28 6.98 5.80
CA VAL A 17 -0.24 8.22 5.19
C VAL A 17 -0.76 9.19 6.25
N ILE A 18 -1.57 8.71 7.20
CA ILE A 18 -2.13 9.53 8.28
C ILE A 18 -1.03 10.08 9.20
N SER A 19 -0.04 9.26 9.57
CA SER A 19 1.08 9.69 10.39
C SER A 19 1.82 10.85 9.73
N ARG A 20 2.03 10.77 8.41
CA ARG A 20 2.73 11.81 7.68
C ARG A 20 1.91 13.07 7.49
N TYR A 21 0.61 12.95 7.25
CA TYR A 21 -0.31 14.08 7.27
C TYR A 21 -0.31 14.80 8.63
N ARG A 22 -0.34 14.05 9.73
CA ARG A 22 -0.29 14.62 11.09
C ARG A 22 1.03 15.35 11.36
N GLU A 23 2.14 14.85 10.85
CA GLU A 23 3.44 15.53 10.98
C GLU A 23 3.48 16.85 10.20
N GLU A 24 2.96 16.89 8.98
CA GLU A 24 2.89 18.14 8.20
C GLU A 24 1.94 19.16 8.85
N ARG A 25 0.82 18.72 9.44
CA ARG A 25 -0.05 19.57 10.25
C ARG A 25 0.63 20.07 11.52
N GLY A 26 1.43 19.23 12.18
CA GLY A 26 2.23 19.62 13.35
C GLY A 26 3.30 20.67 13.03
N ARG A 27 3.75 20.74 11.78
CA ARG A 27 4.65 21.79 11.27
C ARG A 27 3.94 23.10 10.95
N GLY A 28 2.63 23.21 11.23
CA GLY A 28 1.85 24.43 11.07
C GLY A 28 1.29 24.67 9.66
N ARG A 29 1.40 23.68 8.75
CA ARG A 29 0.84 23.81 7.39
C ARG A 29 -0.68 23.78 7.39
N LEU A 30 -1.29 24.48 6.43
CA LEU A 30 -2.73 24.44 6.20
C LEU A 30 -3.17 23.02 5.77
N PRO A 31 -4.46 22.65 5.93
CA PRO A 31 -4.93 21.30 5.60
C PRO A 31 -4.60 20.91 4.15
N ASP A 32 -4.86 21.80 3.21
CA ASP A 32 -4.68 21.57 1.78
C ASP A 32 -3.20 21.38 1.42
N GLU A 33 -2.32 22.21 1.97
CA GLU A 33 -0.86 22.09 1.79
C GLU A 33 -0.30 20.81 2.44
N SER A 34 -0.89 20.39 3.56
CA SER A 34 -0.48 19.16 4.25
C SER A 34 -0.84 17.92 3.44
N ILE A 35 -2.01 17.90 2.78
CA ILE A 35 -2.42 16.82 1.87
C ILE A 35 -1.47 16.75 0.67
N VAL A 36 -1.18 17.89 0.03
CA VAL A 36 -0.28 17.94 -1.13
C VAL A 36 1.14 17.47 -0.76
N ALA A 37 1.68 17.95 0.36
CA ALA A 37 3.01 17.54 0.83
C ALA A 37 3.09 16.06 1.22
N THR A 38 2.03 15.55 1.85
CA THR A 38 1.90 14.12 2.19
C THR A 38 1.83 13.28 0.92
N GLY A 39 1.03 13.70 -0.07
CA GLY A 39 0.93 13.04 -1.37
C GLY A 39 2.27 12.97 -2.11
N ALA A 40 3.06 14.04 -2.07
CA ALA A 40 4.36 14.10 -2.73
C ALA A 40 5.39 13.12 -2.14
N THR A 41 5.27 12.75 -0.86
CA THR A 41 6.27 11.94 -0.15
C THR A 41 5.73 10.57 0.24
N ALA A 42 4.66 10.52 1.03
CA ALA A 42 4.11 9.29 1.57
C ALA A 42 3.49 8.42 0.46
N SER A 43 2.70 8.98 -0.44
CA SER A 43 2.06 8.22 -1.53
C SER A 43 3.10 7.62 -2.48
N ARG A 44 4.20 8.34 -2.75
CA ARG A 44 5.35 7.80 -3.50
C ARG A 44 6.02 6.62 -2.80
N ALA A 45 6.21 6.71 -1.48
CA ALA A 45 6.79 5.61 -0.71
C ALA A 45 5.87 4.37 -0.66
N VAL A 46 4.55 4.58 -0.50
CA VAL A 46 3.54 3.50 -0.55
C VAL A 46 3.53 2.83 -1.92
N LEU A 47 3.56 3.62 -3.01
CA LEU A 47 3.66 3.12 -4.39
C LEU A 47 4.90 2.25 -4.59
N PHE A 48 6.06 2.72 -4.15
CA PHE A 48 7.31 1.97 -4.30
C PHE A 48 7.29 0.65 -3.52
N SER A 49 6.89 0.70 -2.25
CA SER A 49 6.78 -0.51 -1.41
C SER A 49 5.76 -1.51 -1.95
N GLY A 50 4.56 -1.04 -2.31
CA GLY A 50 3.50 -1.90 -2.83
C GLY A 50 3.82 -2.50 -4.20
N SER A 51 4.44 -1.73 -5.10
CA SER A 51 4.86 -2.26 -6.40
C SER A 51 5.94 -3.34 -6.26
N ALA A 52 6.90 -3.16 -5.36
CA ALA A 52 7.91 -4.19 -5.04
C ALA A 52 7.26 -5.48 -4.52
N PHE A 53 6.26 -5.37 -3.64
CA PHE A 53 5.50 -6.53 -3.15
C PHE A 53 4.78 -7.27 -4.29
N VAL A 54 4.08 -6.54 -5.16
CA VAL A 54 3.36 -7.13 -6.31
C VAL A 54 4.35 -7.85 -7.24
N ILE A 55 5.49 -7.24 -7.55
CA ILE A 55 6.54 -7.85 -8.38
C ILE A 55 7.10 -9.12 -7.72
N ALA A 56 7.34 -9.11 -6.41
CA ALA A 56 7.78 -10.30 -5.69
C ALA A 56 6.76 -11.45 -5.77
N MET A 57 5.46 -11.14 -5.70
CA MET A 57 4.41 -12.15 -5.85
C MET A 57 4.30 -12.72 -7.27
N PHE A 58 4.67 -11.96 -8.31
CA PHE A 58 4.79 -12.52 -9.67
C PHE A 58 5.86 -13.62 -9.72
N GLY A 59 6.96 -13.50 -8.96
CA GLY A 59 7.97 -14.55 -8.87
C GLY A 59 7.43 -15.86 -8.30
N LEU A 60 6.44 -15.79 -7.39
CA LEU A 60 5.80 -16.97 -6.81
C LEU A 60 4.95 -17.77 -7.82
N LEU A 61 4.50 -17.13 -8.90
CA LEU A 61 3.75 -17.82 -9.98
C LEU A 61 4.62 -18.81 -10.77
N LEU A 62 5.94 -18.62 -10.77
CA LEU A 62 6.90 -19.50 -11.44
C LEU A 62 7.03 -20.87 -10.74
N VAL A 63 6.65 -20.96 -9.47
CA VAL A 63 6.70 -22.21 -8.72
C VAL A 63 5.66 -23.20 -9.30
N PRO A 64 6.06 -24.43 -9.67
CA PRO A 64 5.17 -25.42 -10.28
C PRO A 64 4.31 -26.13 -9.22
N SER A 65 3.54 -25.36 -8.46
CA SER A 65 2.58 -25.87 -7.48
C SER A 65 1.33 -24.99 -7.47
N THR A 66 0.17 -25.65 -7.54
CA THR A 66 -1.13 -25.00 -7.60
C THR A 66 -1.44 -24.16 -6.36
N ILE A 67 -0.94 -24.58 -5.19
CA ILE A 67 -1.13 -23.86 -3.92
C ILE A 67 -0.39 -22.50 -3.95
N PHE A 68 0.85 -22.47 -4.44
CA PHE A 68 1.61 -21.23 -4.51
C PHE A 68 1.05 -20.28 -5.57
N ARG A 69 0.56 -20.81 -6.69
CA ARG A 69 -0.09 -19.98 -7.72
C ARG A 69 -1.39 -19.35 -7.25
N SER A 70 -2.24 -20.07 -6.53
CA SER A 70 -3.48 -19.52 -5.99
C SER A 70 -3.21 -18.48 -4.90
N LEU A 71 -2.20 -18.71 -4.06
CA LEU A 71 -1.75 -17.74 -3.06
C LEU A 71 -1.23 -16.46 -3.72
N ALA A 72 -0.36 -16.60 -4.73
CA ALA A 72 0.21 -15.48 -5.47
C ALA A 72 -0.88 -14.63 -6.15
N ALA A 73 -1.83 -15.27 -6.83
CA ALA A 73 -2.93 -14.57 -7.49
C ALA A 73 -3.78 -13.77 -6.49
N GLY A 74 -4.13 -14.37 -5.35
CA GLY A 74 -4.87 -13.67 -4.31
C GLY A 74 -4.07 -12.52 -3.67
N ALA A 75 -2.78 -12.73 -3.40
CA ALA A 75 -1.92 -11.72 -2.79
C ALA A 75 -1.70 -10.53 -3.73
N ILE A 76 -1.53 -10.77 -5.03
CA ILE A 76 -1.45 -9.73 -6.06
C ILE A 76 -2.73 -8.91 -6.09
N LEU A 77 -3.90 -9.57 -6.15
CA LEU A 77 -5.18 -8.88 -6.20
C LEU A 77 -5.37 -7.96 -4.99
N VAL A 78 -5.14 -8.49 -3.79
CA VAL A 78 -5.23 -7.75 -2.53
C VAL A 78 -4.24 -6.59 -2.51
N GLY A 79 -2.97 -6.82 -2.87
CA GLY A 79 -1.94 -5.79 -2.88
C GLY A 79 -2.28 -4.63 -3.83
N VAL A 80 -2.73 -4.95 -5.05
CA VAL A 80 -3.16 -3.95 -6.03
C VAL A 80 -4.37 -3.16 -5.54
N THR A 81 -5.37 -3.82 -4.95
CA THR A 81 -6.54 -3.12 -4.40
C THR A 81 -6.17 -2.22 -3.23
N SER A 82 -5.30 -2.67 -2.31
CA SER A 82 -4.86 -1.86 -1.17
C SER A 82 -4.04 -0.63 -1.62
N LEU A 83 -3.19 -0.79 -2.63
CA LEU A 83 -2.48 0.33 -3.28
C LEU A 83 -3.46 1.32 -3.90
N ALA A 84 -4.44 0.84 -4.67
CA ALA A 84 -5.42 1.71 -5.31
C ALA A 84 -6.20 2.54 -4.27
N VAL A 85 -6.66 1.91 -3.19
CA VAL A 85 -7.33 2.59 -2.08
C VAL A 85 -6.40 3.61 -1.41
N ALA A 86 -5.16 3.24 -1.11
CA ALA A 86 -4.22 4.11 -0.42
C ALA A 86 -3.78 5.35 -1.20
N LEU A 87 -3.94 5.34 -2.53
CA LEU A 87 -3.52 6.44 -3.40
C LEU A 87 -4.68 7.30 -3.89
N THR A 88 -5.92 6.83 -3.72
CA THR A 88 -7.11 7.51 -4.25
C THR A 88 -8.10 7.91 -3.16
N LEU A 89 -8.34 7.03 -2.18
CA LEU A 89 -9.35 7.22 -1.12
C LEU A 89 -8.77 7.79 0.18
N LEU A 90 -7.45 7.71 0.37
CA LEU A 90 -6.71 8.23 1.53
C LEU A 90 -5.98 9.53 1.18
#